data_AF-X0ZH59-F1
#
_entry.id   AF-X0ZH59-F1
#
_cell.length_a   1.000
_cell.length_b   1.000
_cell.length_c   1.000
_cell.angle_alpha   90.00
_cell.angle_beta   90.00
_cell.angle_gamma   90.00
#
_symmetry.space_group_name_H-M   'P 1'
#
loop_
_entity.id
_entity.type
_entity.pdbx_description
1 polymer ?
#
loop_
_entity_poly.entity_id
_entity_poly.type
_entity_poly.pdbx_seq_one_letter_code
_entity_poly.pdbx_strand_id
1 'polypeptide(L)'
;LSAAEAQKLLDAARKFPHQKVMEAFMYRHHPQWQWAKQKVSEGKIGELRTIQTFFSYYNTDPDNIRNRADIGGGGLMDIGCYCISLSRFIFGAEPWRVCGIMEEDPNMKVDRLTSGILEFTSGTSTFTCATQLVPYQRVNIFGTKGRIEIEIPFNAPSDRPCKVWYGDGTRIEEVVLEVCDQYTIQGDLFSRVILEDKEVPVPLEDAVANMQVIEALISSTRSRSWVNLETGTIA
;
A
#
# COMPACT_ATOMS: atom_id res chain seq x y z
N LEU A 1 14.87 7.13 7.54
CA LEU A 1 13.89 7.14 6.42
C LEU A 1 12.70 7.96 6.86
N SER A 2 12.41 9.05 6.13
CA SER A 2 11.42 10.08 6.49
C SER A 2 10.79 10.69 5.24
N ALA A 3 9.63 11.34 5.36
CA ALA A 3 9.05 12.08 4.23
C ALA A 3 9.96 13.21 3.77
N ALA A 4 10.74 13.81 4.66
CA ALA A 4 11.73 14.84 4.32
C ALA A 4 12.86 14.30 3.43
N GLU A 5 13.32 13.07 3.66
CA GLU A 5 14.31 12.41 2.79
C GLU A 5 13.71 12.05 1.42
N ALA A 6 12.47 11.56 1.38
CA ALA A 6 11.76 11.34 0.13
C ALA A 6 11.54 12.65 -0.66
N GLN A 7 11.23 13.74 0.04
CA GLN A 7 11.09 15.07 -0.58
C GLN A 7 12.40 15.55 -1.19
N LYS A 8 13.55 15.29 -0.57
CA LYS A 8 14.87 15.61 -1.17
C LYS A 8 15.08 14.86 -2.50
N LEU A 9 14.66 13.60 -2.59
CA LEU A 9 14.74 12.83 -3.83
C LEU A 9 13.81 13.43 -4.90
N LEU A 10 12.58 13.78 -4.53
CA LEU A 10 11.62 14.45 -5.41
C LEU A 10 12.16 15.80 -5.92
N ASP A 11 12.69 16.64 -5.03
CA ASP A 11 13.27 17.94 -5.39
C ASP A 11 14.50 17.80 -6.29
N ALA A 12 15.30 16.74 -6.09
CA ALA A 12 16.41 16.43 -6.97
C ALA A 12 15.92 15.98 -8.35
N ALA A 13 14.93 15.09 -8.42
CA ALA A 13 14.35 14.60 -9.67
C ALA A 13 13.73 15.73 -10.50
N ARG A 14 13.06 16.70 -9.85
CA ARG A 14 12.48 17.89 -10.51
C ARG A 14 13.50 18.77 -11.23
N LYS A 15 14.78 18.73 -10.83
CA LYS A 15 15.87 19.45 -11.53
C LYS A 15 16.24 18.79 -12.85
N PHE A 16 15.84 17.54 -13.06
CA PHE A 16 16.15 16.74 -14.24
C PHE A 16 14.87 16.10 -14.81
N PRO A 17 13.94 16.87 -15.38
CA PRO A 17 12.61 16.39 -15.79
C PRO A 17 12.62 15.27 -16.84
N HIS A 18 13.73 15.10 -17.57
CA HIS A 18 13.93 14.01 -18.52
C HIS A 18 14.35 12.68 -17.86
N GLN A 19 14.85 12.71 -16.61
CA GLN A 19 15.16 11.50 -15.86
C GLN A 19 13.87 10.94 -15.24
N LYS A 20 13.57 9.69 -15.55
CA LYS A 20 12.41 8.99 -14.99
C LYS A 20 12.82 8.33 -13.68
N VAL A 21 12.10 8.63 -12.60
CA VAL A 21 12.27 8.00 -11.29
C VAL A 21 10.91 7.48 -10.83
N MET A 22 10.84 6.22 -10.43
CA MET A 22 9.60 5.53 -10.07
C MET A 22 9.78 4.77 -8.76
N GLU A 23 8.77 4.82 -7.90
CA GLU A 23 8.71 3.97 -6.71
C GLU A 23 8.40 2.52 -7.11
N ALA A 24 9.05 1.55 -6.47
CA ALA A 24 9.04 0.16 -6.89
C ALA A 24 7.84 -0.65 -6.36
N PHE A 25 6.63 -0.07 -6.31
CA PHE A 25 5.40 -0.78 -5.93
C PHE A 25 4.84 -1.69 -7.03
N MET A 26 5.46 -2.86 -7.22
CA MET A 26 5.13 -3.84 -8.26
C MET A 26 3.66 -4.29 -8.23
N TYR A 27 3.10 -4.46 -7.03
CA TYR A 27 1.74 -4.98 -6.86
C TYR A 27 0.70 -4.10 -7.58
N ARG A 28 0.92 -2.77 -7.64
CA ARG A 28 -0.01 -1.84 -8.30
C ARG A 28 -0.22 -2.20 -9.77
N HIS A 29 0.76 -2.81 -10.41
CA HIS A 29 0.68 -3.14 -11.85
C HIS A 29 0.08 -4.52 -12.13
N HIS A 30 -0.08 -5.38 -11.12
CA HIS A 30 -0.65 -6.69 -11.32
C HIS A 30 -2.12 -6.58 -11.80
N PRO A 31 -2.56 -7.40 -12.79
CA PRO A 31 -3.93 -7.40 -13.30
C PRO A 31 -5.04 -7.46 -12.24
N GLN A 32 -4.86 -8.17 -11.11
CA GLN A 32 -5.83 -8.22 -10.03
C GLN A 32 -6.13 -6.85 -9.41
N TRP A 33 -5.11 -5.99 -9.30
CA TRP A 33 -5.24 -4.66 -8.73
C TRP A 33 -5.80 -3.67 -9.73
N GLN A 34 -5.37 -3.77 -10.99
CA GLN A 34 -5.95 -3.01 -12.09
C GLN A 34 -7.44 -3.31 -12.25
N TRP A 35 -7.81 -4.60 -12.21
CA TRP A 35 -9.19 -5.05 -12.24
C TRP A 35 -9.99 -4.53 -11.04
N ALA A 36 -9.47 -4.65 -9.82
CA ALA A 36 -10.15 -4.18 -8.61
C ALA A 36 -10.37 -2.66 -8.64
N LYS A 37 -9.32 -1.89 -8.99
CA LYS A 37 -9.40 -0.43 -9.14
C LYS A 37 -10.44 -0.05 -10.18
N GLN A 38 -10.46 -0.73 -11.33
CA GLN A 38 -11.44 -0.49 -12.39
C GLN A 38 -12.87 -0.70 -11.90
N LYS A 39 -13.17 -1.82 -11.22
CA LYS A 39 -14.52 -2.09 -10.68
C LYS A 39 -14.96 -1.04 -9.67
N VAL A 40 -14.04 -0.57 -8.83
CA VAL A 40 -14.30 0.53 -7.90
C VAL A 40 -14.59 1.83 -8.66
N SER A 41 -13.75 2.22 -9.62
CA SER A 41 -13.93 3.47 -10.38
C SER A 41 -15.18 3.46 -11.26
N GLU A 42 -15.59 2.30 -11.77
CA GLU A 42 -16.83 2.13 -12.53
C GLU A 42 -18.09 2.07 -11.65
N GLY A 43 -17.95 2.18 -10.32
CA GLY A 43 -19.06 2.11 -9.37
C GLY A 43 -19.72 0.73 -9.28
N LYS A 44 -19.03 -0.34 -9.68
CA LYS A 44 -19.57 -1.72 -9.71
C LYS A 44 -19.79 -2.31 -8.32
N ILE A 45 -19.19 -1.72 -7.28
CA ILE A 45 -19.48 -2.04 -5.87
C ILE A 45 -20.34 -0.95 -5.19
N GLY A 46 -20.92 -0.02 -5.95
CA GLY A 46 -21.52 1.19 -5.40
C GLY A 46 -20.46 2.17 -4.90
N GLU A 47 -20.77 2.89 -3.82
CA GLU A 47 -19.83 3.80 -3.18
C GLU A 47 -18.83 3.00 -2.34
N LEU A 48 -17.54 3.17 -2.56
CA LEU A 48 -16.50 2.59 -1.71
C LEU A 48 -16.58 3.18 -0.29
N ARG A 49 -16.72 2.32 0.73
CA ARG A 49 -16.88 2.75 2.13
C ARG A 49 -15.75 2.30 3.04
N THR A 50 -15.24 1.09 2.86
CA THR A 50 -14.12 0.65 3.69
C THR A 50 -13.22 -0.37 3.01
N ILE A 51 -11.93 -0.34 3.37
CA ILE A 51 -10.93 -1.33 3.00
C ILE A 51 -10.40 -1.96 4.29
N GLN A 52 -10.26 -3.28 4.30
CA GLN A 52 -9.65 -4.02 5.41
C GLN A 52 -8.45 -4.80 4.89
N THR A 53 -7.29 -4.61 5.50
CA THR A 53 -6.06 -5.28 5.11
C THR A 53 -5.43 -6.03 6.27
N PHE A 54 -4.99 -7.25 6.03
CA PHE A 54 -4.08 -7.95 6.92
C PHE A 54 -2.84 -8.36 6.12
N PHE A 55 -1.66 -8.15 6.69
CA PHE A 55 -0.42 -8.65 6.10
C PHE A 55 0.56 -9.07 7.18
N SER A 56 0.98 -10.33 7.18
CA SER A 56 1.97 -10.81 8.12
C SER A 56 2.88 -11.86 7.55
N TYR A 57 4.02 -12.01 8.21
CA TYR A 57 4.96 -13.13 8.09
C TYR A 57 5.69 -13.30 9.42
N TYR A 58 6.54 -14.33 9.49
CA TYR A 58 7.34 -14.64 10.67
C TYR A 58 8.83 -14.51 10.35
N ASN A 59 9.50 -13.55 10.97
CA ASN A 59 10.94 -13.37 10.91
C ASN A 59 11.47 -12.77 12.21
N THR A 60 12.37 -13.50 12.87
CA THR A 60 13.03 -13.06 14.10
C THR A 60 14.55 -13.03 13.97
N ASP A 61 15.08 -13.08 12.73
CA ASP A 61 16.51 -13.00 12.48
C ASP A 61 17.01 -11.55 12.70
N PRO A 62 17.83 -11.29 13.75
CA PRO A 62 18.30 -9.94 14.05
C PRO A 62 19.27 -9.39 12.98
N ASP A 63 19.91 -10.25 12.19
CA ASP A 63 20.84 -9.82 11.14
C ASP A 63 20.11 -9.34 9.88
N ASN A 64 18.82 -9.66 9.75
CA ASN A 64 17.99 -9.21 8.65
C ASN A 64 17.80 -7.68 8.69
N ILE A 65 17.95 -7.01 7.54
CA ILE A 65 17.83 -5.55 7.43
C ILE A 65 16.49 -5.01 7.96
N ARG A 66 15.42 -5.80 7.87
CA ARG A 66 14.07 -5.44 8.34
C ARG A 66 13.99 -5.33 9.86
N ASN A 67 14.93 -5.94 10.57
CA ASN A 67 15.01 -5.95 12.02
C ASN A 67 16.07 -4.98 12.58
N ARG A 68 16.60 -4.07 11.74
CA ARG A 68 17.61 -3.07 12.13
C ARG A 68 17.00 -1.66 12.19
N ALA A 69 16.81 -1.14 13.39
CA ALA A 69 16.13 0.14 13.63
C ALA A 69 16.86 1.36 13.03
N ASP A 70 18.19 1.34 13.01
CA ASP A 70 19.05 2.45 12.56
C ASP A 70 18.95 2.73 11.05
N ILE A 71 18.53 1.75 10.26
CA ILE A 71 18.38 1.85 8.80
C ILE A 71 16.91 1.84 8.34
N GLY A 72 15.96 2.02 9.26
CA GLY A 72 14.52 2.08 8.95
C GLY A 72 13.82 0.73 8.88
N GLY A 73 14.32 -0.28 9.61
CA GLY A 73 13.59 -1.54 9.83
C GLY A 73 12.28 -1.36 10.59
N GLY A 74 11.47 -2.42 10.60
CA GLY A 74 10.13 -2.45 11.21
C GLY A 74 9.03 -2.89 10.26
N GLY A 75 7.97 -3.48 10.82
CA GLY A 75 6.83 -3.99 10.08
C GLY A 75 6.08 -2.91 9.31
N LEU A 76 5.93 -1.72 9.87
CA LEU A 76 5.23 -0.61 9.23
C LEU A 76 5.97 -0.12 7.98
N MET A 77 7.30 -0.04 8.03
CA MET A 77 8.14 0.35 6.89
C MET A 77 8.20 -0.74 5.82
N ASP A 78 8.28 -2.01 6.22
CA ASP A 78 8.46 -3.15 5.32
C ASP A 78 7.16 -3.58 4.63
N ILE A 79 6.13 -3.96 5.39
CA ILE A 79 4.87 -4.50 4.84
C ILE A 79 3.65 -3.60 5.10
N GLY A 80 3.68 -2.77 6.14
CA GLY A 80 2.63 -1.78 6.41
C GLY A 80 2.55 -0.69 5.34
N CYS A 81 3.67 -0.39 4.67
CA CYS A 81 3.73 0.58 3.57
C CYS A 81 2.83 0.16 2.40
N TYR A 82 2.63 -1.15 2.17
CA TYR A 82 1.71 -1.68 1.16
C TYR A 82 0.25 -1.47 1.58
N CYS A 83 -0.09 -1.68 2.86
CA CYS A 83 -1.43 -1.44 3.40
C CYS A 83 -1.85 0.03 3.24
N ILE A 84 -0.90 0.96 3.45
CA ILE A 84 -1.12 2.40 3.26
C ILE A 84 -1.24 2.72 1.78
N SER A 85 -0.27 2.27 0.98
CA SER A 85 -0.20 2.50 -0.46
C SER A 85 -1.46 2.01 -1.18
N LEU A 86 -1.96 0.80 -0.88
CA LEU A 86 -3.12 0.24 -1.55
C LEU A 86 -4.40 1.01 -1.22
N SER A 87 -4.49 1.54 0.00
CA SER A 87 -5.66 2.28 0.47
C SER A 87 -5.77 3.57 -0.33
N ARG A 88 -4.67 4.32 -0.42
CA ARG A 88 -4.55 5.53 -1.25
C ARG A 88 -4.83 5.21 -2.72
N PHE A 89 -4.26 4.12 -3.23
CA PHE A 89 -4.46 3.67 -4.60
C PHE A 89 -5.94 3.38 -4.92
N ILE A 90 -6.64 2.60 -4.09
CA ILE A 90 -8.04 2.22 -4.34
C ILE A 90 -9.00 3.39 -4.12
N PHE A 91 -8.84 4.16 -3.05
CA PHE A 91 -9.62 5.38 -2.85
C PHE A 91 -9.33 6.45 -3.92
N GLY A 92 -8.11 6.47 -4.48
CA GLY A 92 -7.68 7.52 -5.41
C GLY A 92 -7.59 8.89 -4.73
N ALA A 93 -7.28 8.91 -3.43
CA ALA A 93 -7.23 10.10 -2.60
C ALA A 93 -6.26 9.90 -1.44
N GLU A 94 -5.93 10.98 -0.75
CA GLU A 94 -5.15 10.96 0.48
C GLU A 94 -6.04 10.87 1.73
N PRO A 95 -5.61 10.18 2.79
CA PRO A 95 -6.31 10.23 4.06
C PRO A 95 -6.10 11.60 4.73
N TRP A 96 -7.14 12.16 5.35
CA TRP A 96 -7.06 13.45 6.05
C TRP A 96 -6.65 13.33 7.53
N ARG A 97 -6.76 12.13 8.11
CA ARG A 97 -6.27 11.81 9.45
C ARG A 97 -6.08 10.33 9.65
N VAL A 98 -5.22 9.98 10.60
CA VAL A 98 -4.87 8.60 10.93
C VAL A 98 -4.85 8.36 12.43
N CYS A 99 -5.06 7.11 12.83
CA CYS A 99 -4.89 6.64 14.20
C CYS A 99 -4.19 5.27 14.19
N GLY A 100 -3.19 5.05 15.04
CA GLY A 100 -2.41 3.81 15.05
C GLY A 100 -2.09 3.28 16.45
N ILE A 101 -1.88 1.98 16.53
CA ILE A 101 -1.29 1.27 17.67
C ILE A 101 -0.15 0.40 17.14
N MET A 102 0.96 0.41 17.85
CA MET A 102 2.20 -0.25 17.45
C MET A 102 2.80 -0.95 18.66
N GLU A 103 3.25 -2.17 18.44
CA GLU A 103 4.00 -2.97 19.39
C GLU A 103 5.44 -3.12 18.88
N GLU A 104 6.40 -2.69 19.70
CA GLU A 104 7.82 -2.80 19.41
C GLU A 104 8.38 -4.14 19.91
N ASP A 105 9.31 -4.72 19.16
CA ASP A 105 10.12 -5.81 19.66
C ASP A 105 11.07 -5.31 20.77
N PRO A 106 11.07 -5.94 21.96
CA PRO A 106 11.85 -5.45 23.09
C PRO A 106 13.36 -5.53 22.87
N ASN A 107 13.85 -6.37 21.96
CA ASN A 107 15.28 -6.56 21.68
C ASN A 107 15.71 -5.75 20.45
N MET A 108 14.98 -5.89 19.34
CA MET A 108 15.35 -5.31 18.05
C MET A 108 14.98 -3.82 17.93
N LYS A 109 14.09 -3.31 18.80
CA LYS A 109 13.64 -1.91 18.83
C LYS A 109 13.02 -1.42 17.51
N VAL A 110 12.41 -2.35 16.78
CA VAL A 110 11.59 -2.08 15.60
C VAL A 110 10.15 -2.50 15.89
N ASP A 111 9.18 -1.95 15.15
CA ASP A 111 7.80 -2.42 15.28
C ASP A 111 7.63 -3.82 14.70
N ARG A 112 6.91 -4.68 15.44
CA ARG A 112 6.63 -6.07 15.03
C ARG A 112 5.16 -6.35 14.78
N LEU A 113 4.27 -5.49 15.28
CA LEU A 113 2.84 -5.54 15.05
C LEU A 113 2.29 -4.11 15.07
N THR A 114 1.69 -3.68 13.97
CA THR A 114 1.09 -2.35 13.83
C THR A 114 -0.32 -2.50 13.28
N SER A 115 -1.29 -1.85 13.92
CA SER A 115 -2.65 -1.70 13.39
C SER A 115 -3.00 -0.22 13.27
N GLY A 116 -3.67 0.14 12.18
CA GLY A 116 -3.98 1.54 11.89
C GLY A 116 -5.33 1.73 11.22
N ILE A 117 -5.89 2.93 11.41
CA ILE A 117 -7.08 3.44 10.74
C ILE A 117 -6.65 4.68 9.95
N LEU A 118 -6.92 4.66 8.65
CA LEU A 118 -6.79 5.80 7.75
C LEU A 118 -8.19 6.27 7.41
N GLU A 119 -8.47 7.55 7.63
CA GLU A 119 -9.75 8.13 7.26
C GLU A 119 -9.60 8.96 5.99
N PHE A 120 -10.48 8.73 5.03
CA PHE A 120 -10.59 9.45 3.77
C PHE A 120 -11.93 10.19 3.77
N THR A 121 -12.10 11.16 2.87
CA THR A 121 -13.37 11.88 2.73
C THR A 121 -14.55 10.95 2.43
N SER A 122 -14.33 9.88 1.67
CA SER A 122 -15.37 8.94 1.22
C SER A 122 -15.50 7.67 2.08
N GLY A 123 -14.57 7.38 2.98
CA GLY A 123 -14.55 6.12 3.72
C GLY A 123 -13.32 5.93 4.60
N THR A 124 -13.10 4.69 5.04
CA THR A 124 -11.95 4.35 5.90
C THR A 124 -11.14 3.20 5.33
N SER A 125 -9.87 3.12 5.71
CA SER A 125 -9.11 1.88 5.59
C SER A 125 -8.62 1.47 6.97
N THR A 126 -8.79 0.20 7.32
CA THR A 126 -8.18 -0.39 8.51
C THR A 126 -7.20 -1.47 8.11
N PHE A 127 -6.08 -1.53 8.80
CA PHE A 127 -5.09 -2.56 8.54
C PHE A 127 -4.43 -3.08 9.80
N THR A 128 -3.90 -4.30 9.69
CA THR A 128 -2.91 -4.87 10.60
C THR A 128 -1.75 -5.39 9.78
N CYS A 129 -0.53 -5.03 10.17
CA CYS A 129 0.70 -5.62 9.64
C CYS A 129 1.58 -6.18 10.76
N ALA A 130 2.22 -7.32 10.53
CA ALA A 130 3.05 -7.97 11.56
C ALA A 130 4.20 -8.80 10.99
N THR A 131 5.38 -8.72 11.62
CA THR A 131 6.60 -9.44 11.20
C THR A 131 6.89 -10.68 12.05
N GLN A 132 6.11 -10.90 13.11
CA GLN A 132 6.24 -12.05 14.02
C GLN A 132 4.93 -12.83 14.18
N LEU A 133 4.12 -12.92 13.10
CA LEU A 133 2.92 -13.75 13.05
C LEU A 133 3.00 -14.77 11.90
N VAL A 134 2.09 -15.74 11.85
CA VAL A 134 2.04 -16.69 10.72
C VAL A 134 1.89 -15.93 9.39
N PRO A 135 2.51 -16.40 8.28
CA PRO A 135 2.29 -15.81 6.97
C PRO A 135 0.81 -15.77 6.60
N TYR A 136 0.29 -14.56 6.41
CA TYR A 136 -1.08 -14.33 5.99
C TYR A 136 -1.18 -12.99 5.28
N GLN A 137 -2.01 -12.93 4.24
CA GLN A 137 -2.31 -11.68 3.58
C GLN A 137 -3.74 -11.71 3.09
N ARG A 138 -4.41 -10.57 3.15
CA ARG A 138 -5.81 -10.43 2.72
C ARG A 138 -6.15 -8.98 2.53
N VAL A 139 -6.85 -8.67 1.45
CA VAL A 139 -7.51 -7.37 1.28
C VAL A 139 -8.98 -7.59 1.00
N ASN A 140 -9.84 -6.89 1.74
CA ASN A 140 -11.26 -6.77 1.47
C ASN A 140 -11.60 -5.31 1.16
N ILE A 141 -12.37 -5.08 0.10
CA ILE A 141 -12.81 -3.77 -0.37
C ILE A 141 -14.33 -3.80 -0.38
N PHE A 142 -14.96 -2.96 0.43
CA PHE A 142 -16.41 -2.96 0.61
C PHE A 142 -17.01 -1.65 0.11
N GLY A 143 -17.99 -1.77 -0.77
CA GLY A 143 -18.85 -0.67 -1.18
C GLY A 143 -20.32 -0.94 -0.83
N THR A 144 -21.17 0.04 -1.11
CA THR A 144 -22.60 0.00 -0.75
C THR A 144 -23.42 -1.05 -1.51
N LYS A 145 -22.91 -1.58 -2.63
CA LYS A 145 -23.60 -2.56 -3.48
C LYS A 145 -22.80 -3.83 -3.72
N GLY A 146 -21.58 -3.93 -3.20
CA GLY A 146 -20.76 -5.11 -3.41
C GLY A 146 -19.41 -5.05 -2.71
N ARG A 147 -18.66 -6.13 -2.84
CA ARG A 147 -17.33 -6.29 -2.26
C ARG A 147 -16.37 -6.99 -3.21
N ILE A 148 -15.09 -6.69 -3.05
CA ILE A 148 -13.97 -7.34 -3.72
C ILE A 148 -13.02 -7.87 -2.64
N GLU A 149 -12.52 -9.08 -2.82
CA GLU A 149 -11.64 -9.73 -1.86
C GLU A 149 -10.43 -10.36 -2.61
N ILE A 150 -9.19 -9.94 -2.30
CA ILE A 150 -7.93 -10.32 -3.00
C ILE A 150 -7.03 -11.18 -2.09
N GLU A 151 -6.73 -12.41 -2.52
CA GLU A 151 -6.19 -13.50 -1.66
C GLU A 151 -4.74 -13.30 -1.34
N ILE A 152 -4.00 -12.98 -2.38
CA ILE A 152 -2.57 -12.77 -2.32
C ILE A 152 -2.31 -11.37 -2.86
N PRO A 153 -2.60 -10.32 -2.07
CA PRO A 153 -2.53 -8.94 -2.52
C PRO A 153 -1.13 -8.50 -2.97
N PHE A 154 -0.04 -8.90 -2.29
CA PHE A 154 1.26 -8.25 -2.50
C PHE A 154 2.31 -9.16 -3.12
N ASN A 155 2.29 -10.45 -2.77
CA ASN A 155 3.25 -11.44 -3.25
C ASN A 155 2.55 -12.45 -4.17
N ALA A 156 1.81 -11.94 -5.16
CA ALA A 156 1.10 -12.74 -6.14
C ALA A 156 2.08 -13.73 -6.82
N PRO A 157 1.78 -15.05 -6.83
CA PRO A 157 2.66 -16.03 -7.45
C PRO A 157 2.73 -15.84 -8.97
N SER A 158 3.93 -15.92 -9.53
CA SER A 158 4.15 -15.77 -10.98
C SER A 158 4.04 -17.07 -11.77
N ASP A 159 3.80 -18.19 -11.09
CA ASP A 159 3.75 -19.54 -11.67
C ASP A 159 2.34 -20.14 -11.76
N ARG A 160 1.31 -19.42 -11.27
CA ARG A 160 -0.09 -19.87 -11.27
C ARG A 160 -1.07 -18.70 -11.25
N PRO A 161 -2.33 -18.93 -11.68
CA PRO A 161 -3.35 -17.89 -11.70
C PRO A 161 -3.63 -17.31 -10.32
N CYS A 162 -3.86 -16.00 -10.26
CA CYS A 162 -4.39 -15.34 -9.07
C CYS A 162 -5.92 -15.31 -9.08
N LYS A 163 -6.51 -15.23 -7.89
CA LYS A 163 -7.96 -15.23 -7.69
C LYS A 163 -8.41 -13.98 -6.96
N VAL A 164 -9.53 -13.44 -7.41
CA VAL A 164 -10.26 -12.37 -6.74
C VAL A 164 -11.71 -12.80 -6.57
N TRP A 165 -12.27 -12.56 -5.40
CA TRP A 165 -13.68 -12.82 -5.13
C TRP A 165 -14.46 -11.53 -5.26
N TYR A 166 -15.56 -11.56 -6.00
CA TYR A 166 -16.40 -10.39 -6.24
C TYR A 166 -17.86 -10.74 -6.03
N GLY A 167 -18.61 -9.88 -5.34
CA GLY A 167 -20.01 -10.17 -5.07
C GLY A 167 -20.81 -8.96 -4.64
N ASP A 168 -22.12 -9.10 -4.71
CA ASP A 168 -23.12 -8.06 -4.37
C ASP A 168 -23.86 -8.34 -3.05
N GLY A 169 -23.43 -9.38 -2.32
CA GLY A 169 -24.07 -9.85 -1.08
C GLY A 169 -25.09 -10.97 -1.29
N THR A 170 -25.52 -11.23 -2.53
CA THR A 170 -26.39 -12.37 -2.87
C THR A 170 -25.61 -13.48 -3.57
N ARG A 171 -24.62 -13.11 -4.38
CA ARG A 171 -23.72 -14.03 -5.06
C ARG A 171 -22.28 -13.58 -4.89
N ILE A 172 -21.39 -14.57 -4.86
CA ILE A 172 -19.94 -14.37 -4.97
C ILE A 172 -19.46 -15.13 -6.20
N GLU A 173 -18.69 -14.45 -7.03
CA GLU A 173 -18.06 -14.96 -8.24
C GLU A 173 -16.55 -15.02 -8.02
N GLU A 174 -15.93 -16.11 -8.47
CA GLU A 174 -14.48 -16.23 -8.58
C GLU A 174 -14.04 -15.61 -9.91
N VAL A 175 -13.15 -14.63 -9.83
CA VAL A 175 -12.47 -14.03 -10.98
C VAL A 175 -11.05 -14.57 -11.01
N VAL A 176 -10.72 -15.31 -12.07
CA VAL A 176 -9.39 -15.88 -12.29
C VAL A 176 -8.60 -14.94 -13.20
N LEU A 177 -7.40 -14.57 -12.77
CA LEU A 177 -6.50 -13.68 -13.49
C LEU A 177 -5.38 -14.52 -14.11
N GLU A 178 -4.95 -14.14 -15.31
CA GLU A 178 -3.87 -14.83 -16.02
C GLU A 178 -2.57 -14.85 -15.21
N VAL A 179 -1.76 -15.88 -15.47
CA VAL A 179 -0.42 -16.02 -14.88
C VAL A 179 0.46 -14.89 -15.39
N CYS A 180 1.06 -14.14 -14.48
CA CYS A 180 1.97 -13.06 -14.84
C CYS A 180 2.99 -12.82 -13.73
N ASP A 181 4.11 -12.19 -14.07
CA ASP A 181 5.12 -11.76 -13.12
C ASP A 181 5.03 -10.25 -12.90
N GLN A 182 4.62 -9.83 -11.69
CA GLN A 182 4.42 -8.42 -11.36
C GLN A 182 5.70 -7.57 -11.46
N TYR A 183 6.87 -8.17 -11.28
CA TYR A 183 8.16 -7.47 -11.39
C TYR A 183 8.52 -7.26 -12.87
N THR A 184 8.25 -8.25 -13.72
CA THR A 184 8.41 -8.14 -15.17
C THR A 184 7.49 -7.06 -15.73
N ILE A 185 6.22 -7.04 -15.31
CA ILE A 185 5.27 -5.98 -15.70
C ILE A 185 5.80 -4.59 -15.30
N GLN A 186 6.29 -4.44 -14.07
CA GLN A 186 6.87 -3.18 -13.59
C GLN A 186 8.09 -2.76 -14.42
N GLY A 187 9.01 -3.69 -14.69
CA GLY A 187 10.21 -3.44 -15.49
C GLY A 187 9.88 -3.03 -16.93
N ASP A 188 8.94 -3.73 -17.57
CA ASP A 188 8.47 -3.42 -18.92
C ASP A 188 7.77 -2.06 -18.97
N LEU A 189 6.93 -1.74 -17.98
CA LEU A 189 6.27 -0.45 -17.88
C LEU A 189 7.29 0.68 -17.73
N PHE A 190 8.25 0.53 -16.81
CA PHE A 190 9.28 1.54 -16.59
C PHE A 190 10.18 1.71 -17.82
N SER A 191 10.51 0.61 -18.51
CA SER A 191 11.27 0.65 -19.77
C SER A 191 10.52 1.40 -20.87
N ARG A 192 9.20 1.17 -21.02
CA ARG A 192 8.36 1.93 -21.95
C ARG A 192 8.28 3.42 -21.60
N VAL A 193 8.18 3.77 -20.33
CA VAL A 193 8.18 5.18 -19.87
C VAL A 193 9.45 5.90 -20.32
N ILE A 194 10.61 5.24 -20.25
CA ILE A 194 11.89 5.79 -20.71
C ILE A 194 11.93 5.89 -22.25
N LEU A 195 11.58 4.81 -22.96
CA LEU A 195 11.69 4.75 -24.42
C LEU A 195 10.69 5.66 -25.14
N GLU A 196 9.49 5.83 -24.57
CA GLU A 196 8.36 6.54 -25.19
C GLU A 196 8.11 7.92 -24.55
N ASP A 197 8.96 8.35 -23.62
CA ASP A 197 8.85 9.59 -22.86
C ASP A 197 7.46 9.81 -22.22
N LYS A 198 6.90 8.75 -21.62
CA LYS A 198 5.60 8.81 -20.93
C LYS A 198 5.74 9.28 -19.48
N GLU A 199 4.59 9.54 -18.85
CA GLU A 199 4.50 9.78 -17.41
C GLU A 199 4.76 8.50 -16.61
N VAL A 200 5.36 8.66 -15.43
CA VAL A 200 5.68 7.55 -14.52
C VAL A 200 4.40 7.12 -13.78
N PRO A 201 4.01 5.83 -13.82
CA PRO A 201 2.77 5.37 -13.18
C PRO A 201 2.74 5.47 -11.65
N VAL A 202 3.90 5.41 -10.99
CA VAL A 202 4.05 5.57 -9.54
C VAL A 202 5.11 6.65 -9.27
N PRO A 203 4.75 7.94 -9.38
CA PRO A 203 5.69 9.04 -9.28
C PRO A 203 6.19 9.23 -7.84
N LEU A 204 7.29 9.97 -7.67
CA LEU A 204 7.89 10.21 -6.35
C LEU A 204 6.97 10.97 -5.38
N GLU A 205 6.03 11.77 -5.89
CA GLU A 205 4.96 12.36 -5.09
C GLU A 205 4.17 11.30 -4.31
N ASP A 206 3.93 10.13 -4.90
CA ASP A 206 3.24 9.02 -4.23
C ASP A 206 4.07 8.45 -3.09
N ALA A 207 5.40 8.34 -3.26
CA ALA A 207 6.32 7.87 -2.23
C ALA A 207 6.41 8.86 -1.06
N VAL A 208 6.48 10.17 -1.34
CA VAL A 208 6.45 11.21 -0.32
C VAL A 208 5.16 11.13 0.50
N ALA A 209 4.01 11.08 -0.16
CA ALA A 209 2.72 10.98 0.52
C ALA A 209 2.60 9.68 1.34
N ASN A 210 3.11 8.56 0.83
CA ASN A 210 3.13 7.30 1.59
C ASN A 210 3.96 7.43 2.89
N MET A 211 5.12 8.06 2.81
CA MET A 211 5.97 8.33 3.98
C MET A 211 5.33 9.29 4.97
N GLN A 212 4.61 10.32 4.52
CA GLN A 212 3.87 11.23 5.39
C GLN A 212 2.82 10.48 6.21
N VAL A 213 2.10 9.54 5.59
CA VAL A 213 1.12 8.71 6.29
C VAL A 213 1.78 7.77 7.31
N ILE A 214 2.92 7.17 6.96
CA ILE A 214 3.72 6.34 7.89
C ILE A 214 4.15 7.17 9.12
N GLU A 215 4.74 8.35 8.90
CA GLU A 215 5.19 9.23 9.99
C GLU A 215 4.01 9.71 10.85
N ALA A 216 2.86 9.99 10.26
CA ALA A 216 1.65 10.35 10.99
C ALA A 216 1.12 9.19 11.86
N LEU A 217 1.18 7.94 11.38
CA LEU A 217 0.83 6.76 12.19
C LEU A 217 1.79 6.52 13.35
N ILE A 218 3.09 6.71 13.14
CA ILE A 218 4.11 6.67 14.19
C ILE A 218 3.84 7.77 15.23
N SER A 219 3.56 9.00 14.77
CA SER A 219 3.21 10.12 15.64
C SER A 219 1.94 9.83 16.44
N SER A 220 0.92 9.30 15.79
CA SER A 220 -0.36 8.93 16.43
C SER A 220 -0.17 7.89 17.53
N THR A 221 0.66 6.88 17.29
CA THR A 221 1.00 5.86 18.29
C THR A 221 1.63 6.50 19.52
N ARG A 222 2.59 7.41 19.32
CA ARG A 222 3.31 8.09 20.41
C ARG A 222 2.39 9.01 21.21
N SER A 223 1.52 9.76 20.54
CA SER A 223 0.58 10.70 21.17
C SER A 223 -0.69 10.04 21.71
N ARG A 224 -0.97 8.78 21.30
CA ARG A 224 -2.21 8.05 21.58
C ARG A 224 -3.46 8.81 21.13
N SER A 225 -3.37 9.49 20.00
CA SER A 225 -4.43 10.34 19.46
C SER A 225 -4.51 10.24 17.94
N TRP A 226 -5.62 10.70 17.37
CA TRP A 226 -5.68 10.99 15.94
C TRP A 226 -4.64 12.05 15.56
N VAL A 227 -4.06 11.90 14.37
CA VAL A 227 -3.16 12.88 13.74
C VAL A 227 -3.76 13.27 12.40
N ASN A 228 -3.97 14.57 12.19
CA ASN A 228 -4.42 15.09 10.91
C ASN A 228 -3.25 15.18 9.93
N LEU A 229 -3.50 14.86 8.67
CA LEU A 229 -2.59 15.08 7.57
C LEU A 229 -3.02 16.38 6.89
N GLU A 230 -2.07 17.27 6.61
CA GLU A 230 -2.35 18.45 5.79
C GLU A 230 -2.73 17.96 4.40
N THR A 231 -4.01 18.10 4.02
CA THR A 231 -4.49 17.69 2.70
C THR A 231 -3.89 18.65 1.67
N GLY A 232 -2.73 18.31 1.13
CA GLY A 232 -2.27 18.86 -0.13
C GLY A 232 -3.24 18.40 -1.21
N THR A 233 -3.96 19.33 -1.83
CA THR A 233 -4.77 19.06 -3.01
C THR A 233 -3.83 18.49 -4.09
N ILE A 234 -3.91 17.19 -4.36
CA ILE A 234 -3.30 16.64 -5.57
C ILE A 234 -4.22 17.08 -6.71
N ALA A 235 -3.72 18.03 -7.52
CA ALA A 235 -4.36 18.52 -8.73
C ALA A 235 -4.19 17.51 -9.88
#